data_AF-A0A7C3E3A1-F1
#
_entry.id   AF-A0A7C3E3A1-F1
#
_cell.length_a   1.000
_cell.length_b   1.000
_cell.length_c   1.000
_cell.angle_alpha   90.00
_cell.angle_beta   90.00
_cell.angle_gamma   90.00
#
_symmetry.space_group_name_H-M   'P 1'
#
loop_
_entity.id
_entity.type
_entity.pdbx_description
1 polymer ?
#
loop_
_entity_poly.entity_id
_entity_poly.type
_entity_poly.pdbx_seq_one_letter_code
_entity_poly.pdbx_strand_id
1 'polypeptide(L)'
;MRKIELERIRTRKLKAQFFYGLIIIATVLSVSILFIIISHIFINGFGALNLDFFTQIPKPYGEEGGGIAPAILGTLIMLGVAALIAIPIGVATAIFIVEYGETKLATAVRFAVELLAELPSIVVGIFIWALVVRTI
;
A
#
# COMPACT_ATOMS: atom_id res chain seq x y z
N MET A 1 -19.47 48.99 0.67
CA MET A 1 -19.71 47.53 0.55
C MET A 1 -18.76 46.86 -0.46
N ARG A 2 -18.71 47.29 -1.73
CA ARG A 2 -17.88 46.66 -2.79
C ARG A 2 -16.37 46.57 -2.51
N LYS A 3 -15.75 47.55 -1.83
CA LYS A 3 -14.30 47.52 -1.49
C LYS A 3 -13.94 46.42 -0.47
N ILE A 4 -14.79 46.21 0.54
CA ILE A 4 -14.59 45.18 1.58
C ILE A 4 -14.66 43.78 0.98
N GLU A 5 -15.57 43.59 0.02
CA GLU A 5 -15.73 42.34 -0.71
C GLU A 5 -14.52 42.03 -1.60
N LEU A 6 -13.99 43.04 -2.30
CA LEU A 6 -12.78 42.92 -3.11
C LEU A 6 -11.53 42.57 -2.28
N GLU A 7 -11.37 43.17 -1.10
CA GLU A 7 -10.26 42.81 -0.19
C GLU A 7 -10.40 41.38 0.36
N ARG A 8 -11.61 40.96 0.73
CA ARG A 8 -11.87 39.57 1.16
C ARG A 8 -11.54 38.56 0.05
N ILE A 9 -11.89 38.87 -1.21
CA ILE A 9 -11.55 38.04 -2.37
C ILE A 9 -10.04 38.01 -2.60
N ARG A 10 -9.34 39.14 -2.48
CA ARG A 10 -7.88 39.21 -2.64
C ARG A 10 -7.14 38.38 -1.60
N THR A 11 -7.51 38.48 -0.33
CA THR A 11 -6.90 37.70 0.76
C THR A 11 -7.16 36.21 0.60
N ARG A 12 -8.36 35.82 0.15
CA ARG A 12 -8.66 34.42 -0.18
C ARG A 12 -7.82 33.90 -1.35
N LYS A 13 -7.65 34.69 -2.41
CA LYS A 13 -6.82 34.34 -3.58
C LYS A 13 -5.34 34.20 -3.21
N LEU A 14 -4.79 35.11 -2.40
CA LEU A 14 -3.40 35.03 -1.93
C LEU A 14 -3.17 33.79 -1.06
N LYS A 15 -4.06 33.51 -0.12
CA LYS A 15 -3.99 32.29 0.71
C LYS A 15 -4.09 31.04 -0.17
N ALA A 16 -5.02 31.01 -1.12
CA ALA A 16 -5.15 29.90 -2.06
C ALA A 16 -3.86 29.71 -2.88
N GLN A 17 -3.30 30.75 -3.48
CA GLN A 17 -2.05 30.68 -4.25
C GLN A 17 -0.87 30.19 -3.41
N PHE A 18 -0.78 30.61 -2.14
CA PHE A 18 0.23 30.11 -1.21
C PHE A 18 0.08 28.60 -0.95
N PHE A 19 -1.12 28.13 -0.64
CA PHE A 19 -1.38 26.70 -0.43
C PHE A 19 -1.17 25.87 -1.70
N TYR A 20 -1.61 26.38 -2.87
CA TYR A 20 -1.33 25.73 -4.16
C TYR A 20 0.18 25.64 -4.42
N GLY A 21 0.94 26.70 -4.14
CA GLY A 21 2.40 26.68 -4.24
C GLY A 21 3.02 25.62 -3.33
N LEU A 22 2.57 25.52 -2.07
CA LEU A 22 3.05 24.51 -1.12
C LEU A 22 2.74 23.09 -1.58
N ILE A 23 1.53 22.84 -2.08
CA ILE A 23 1.12 21.54 -2.62
C ILE A 23 1.96 21.18 -3.84
N ILE A 24 2.21 22.12 -4.76
CA ILE A 24 3.05 21.90 -5.93
C ILE A 24 4.47 21.55 -5.50
N ILE A 25 5.07 22.31 -4.57
CA ILE A 25 6.41 22.03 -4.05
C ILE A 25 6.47 20.65 -3.40
N ALA A 26 5.50 20.32 -2.54
CA ALA A 26 5.44 19.01 -1.88
C ALA A 26 5.29 17.86 -2.88
N THR A 27 4.45 18.06 -3.92
CA THR A 27 4.25 17.08 -4.99
C THR A 27 5.52 16.90 -5.81
N VAL A 28 6.16 17.99 -6.23
CA VAL A 28 7.42 17.95 -6.98
C VAL A 28 8.51 17.27 -6.15
N LEU A 29 8.62 17.58 -4.86
CA LEU A 29 9.58 16.93 -3.96
C LEU A 29 9.32 15.42 -3.87
N SER A 30 8.08 15.02 -3.61
CA SER A 30 7.68 13.60 -3.50
C SER A 30 7.95 12.83 -4.79
N VAL A 31 7.53 13.37 -5.93
CA VAL A 31 7.75 12.77 -7.25
C VAL A 31 9.24 12.72 -7.59
N SER A 32 10.02 13.77 -7.26
CA SER A 32 11.46 13.78 -7.50
C SER A 32 12.17 12.69 -6.70
N ILE A 33 11.81 12.51 -5.42
CA ILE A 33 12.37 11.42 -4.58
C ILE A 33 12.03 10.06 -5.19
N LEU A 34 10.79 9.86 -5.63
CA LEU A 34 10.39 8.62 -6.30
C LEU A 34 11.24 8.36 -7.56
N PHE A 35 11.44 9.39 -8.39
CA PHE A 35 12.29 9.28 -9.58
C PHE A 35 13.75 8.96 -9.24
N ILE A 36 14.30 9.57 -8.18
CA ILE A 36 15.66 9.28 -7.70
C ILE A 36 15.77 7.81 -7.29
N ILE A 37 14.83 7.30 -6.50
CA ILE A 37 14.84 5.91 -6.04
C ILE A 37 14.74 4.94 -7.22
N ILE A 38 13.79 5.16 -8.14
CA ILE A 38 13.61 4.31 -9.32
C ILE A 38 14.87 4.34 -10.20
N SER A 39 15.42 5.53 -10.47
CA SER A 39 16.62 5.65 -11.30
C SER A 39 17.83 4.98 -10.65
N HIS A 40 17.99 5.11 -9.34
CA HIS A 40 19.06 4.46 -8.59
C HIS A 40 18.93 2.94 -8.63
N ILE A 41 17.73 2.39 -8.45
CA ILE A 41 17.47 0.95 -8.56
C ILE A 41 17.75 0.47 -9.98
N PHE A 42 17.34 1.23 -11.01
CA PHE A 42 17.53 0.83 -12.39
C PHE A 42 19.02 0.80 -12.78
N ILE A 43 19.77 1.87 -12.49
CA ILE A 43 21.19 1.98 -12.83
C ILE A 43 22.02 0.89 -12.12
N ASN A 44 21.77 0.67 -10.83
CA ASN A 44 22.55 -0.31 -10.04
C ASN A 44 22.03 -1.75 -10.20
N GLY A 45 20.74 -1.92 -10.52
CA GLY A 45 20.10 -3.23 -10.63
C GLY A 45 20.16 -3.84 -12.02
N PHE A 46 20.31 -3.04 -13.09
CA PHE A 46 20.29 -3.56 -14.46
C PHE A 46 21.37 -4.62 -14.71
N GLY A 47 22.59 -4.41 -14.18
CA GLY A 47 23.70 -5.36 -14.29
C GLY A 47 23.48 -6.68 -13.54
N ALA A 48 22.55 -6.71 -12.58
CA ALA A 48 22.21 -7.92 -11.83
C ALA A 48 21.13 -8.78 -12.51
N LEU A 49 20.45 -8.27 -13.55
CA LEU A 49 19.38 -9.00 -14.24
C LEU A 49 19.97 -10.04 -15.20
N ASN A 50 20.00 -11.29 -14.74
CA ASN A 50 20.32 -12.46 -15.55
C ASN A 50 19.40 -13.63 -15.17
N LEU A 51 19.51 -14.76 -15.86
CA LEU A 51 18.69 -15.94 -15.55
C LEU A 51 18.93 -16.44 -14.11
N ASP A 52 20.18 -16.44 -13.66
CA ASP A 52 20.53 -16.88 -12.31
C ASP A 52 19.90 -16.02 -11.21
N PHE A 53 19.70 -14.73 -11.47
CA PHE A 53 19.00 -13.83 -10.55
C PHE A 53 17.59 -14.33 -10.22
N PHE A 54 16.89 -14.93 -11.17
CA PHE A 54 15.52 -15.41 -10.97
C PHE A 54 15.44 -16.85 -10.46
N THR A 55 16.43 -17.70 -10.78
CA THR A 55 16.36 -19.15 -10.51
C THR A 55 17.22 -19.60 -9.33
N GLN A 56 18.25 -18.85 -8.96
CA GLN A 56 19.19 -19.25 -7.91
C GLN A 56 18.79 -18.70 -6.53
N ILE A 57 19.38 -19.33 -5.51
CA ILE A 57 19.31 -18.85 -4.12
C ILE A 57 20.24 -17.65 -3.91
N PRO A 58 19.93 -16.76 -2.95
CA PRO A 58 20.81 -15.66 -2.61
C PRO A 58 22.12 -16.21 -2.03
N LYS A 59 23.24 -15.62 -2.45
CA LYS A 59 24.56 -15.92 -1.90
C LYS A 59 24.82 -15.14 -0.61
N PRO A 60 25.78 -15.57 0.23
CA PRO A 60 26.21 -14.81 1.39
C PRO A 60 26.65 -13.38 1.03
N TYR A 61 26.55 -12.48 2.01
CA TYR A 61 26.95 -11.09 1.84
C TYR A 61 28.41 -10.97 1.41
N GLY A 62 28.66 -10.23 0.34
CA GLY A 62 30.01 -9.99 -0.21
C GLY A 62 30.40 -10.90 -1.38
N GLU A 63 29.59 -11.89 -1.72
CA GLU A 63 29.79 -12.70 -2.93
C GLU A 63 29.03 -12.13 -4.12
N GLU A 64 29.68 -12.11 -5.30
CA GLU A 64 29.02 -11.67 -6.54
C GLU A 64 28.02 -12.71 -7.05
N GLY A 65 26.86 -12.21 -7.48
CA GLY A 65 25.76 -13.00 -8.04
C GLY A 65 24.81 -13.57 -6.97
N GLY A 66 24.20 -14.71 -7.29
CA GLY A 66 23.07 -15.26 -6.54
C GLY A 66 21.74 -14.80 -7.12
N GLY A 67 20.65 -15.22 -6.50
CA GLY A 67 19.30 -14.90 -6.98
C GLY A 67 18.27 -14.69 -5.88
N ILE A 68 17.05 -14.41 -6.32
CA ILE A 68 15.89 -14.08 -5.48
C ILE A 68 14.81 -15.17 -5.55
N ALA A 69 15.15 -16.37 -6.03
CA ALA A 69 14.18 -17.44 -6.24
C ALA A 69 13.35 -17.78 -4.98
N PRO A 70 13.94 -17.88 -3.76
CA PRO A 70 13.16 -18.10 -2.55
C PRO A 70 12.19 -16.97 -2.21
N ALA A 71 12.54 -15.72 -2.53
CA ALA A 71 11.66 -14.58 -2.29
C ALA A 71 10.46 -14.58 -3.25
N ILE A 72 10.68 -14.91 -4.52
CA ILE A 72 9.61 -15.07 -5.52
C ILE A 72 8.68 -16.22 -5.11
N LEU A 73 9.26 -17.38 -4.84
CA LEU A 73 8.48 -18.57 -4.48
C LEU A 73 7.72 -18.37 -3.17
N GLY A 74 8.37 -17.81 -2.15
CA GLY A 74 7.72 -17.47 -0.89
C GLY A 74 6.55 -16.51 -1.08
N THR A 75 6.71 -15.48 -1.91
CA THR A 75 5.62 -14.54 -2.23
C THR A 75 4.46 -15.24 -2.93
N LEU A 76 4.73 -16.09 -3.92
CA LEU A 76 3.69 -16.84 -4.64
C LEU A 76 2.95 -17.83 -3.74
N ILE A 77 3.66 -18.54 -2.86
CA ILE A 77 3.05 -19.45 -1.89
C ILE A 77 2.18 -18.66 -0.90
N MET A 78 2.69 -17.57 -0.34
CA MET A 78 1.92 -16.71 0.58
C MET A 78 0.66 -16.16 -0.09
N LEU A 79 0.79 -15.65 -1.32
CA LEU A 79 -0.35 -15.16 -2.10
C LEU A 79 -1.36 -16.28 -2.39
N GLY A 80 -0.88 -17.46 -2.79
CA GLY A 80 -1.72 -18.61 -3.12
C GLY A 80 -2.51 -19.11 -1.91
N VAL A 81 -1.87 -19.27 -0.75
CA VAL A 81 -2.54 -19.66 0.49
C VAL A 81 -3.53 -18.57 0.95
N ALA A 82 -3.12 -17.31 0.90
CA ALA A 82 -4.00 -16.19 1.25
C ALA A 82 -5.24 -16.16 0.34
N ALA A 83 -5.07 -16.32 -0.97
CA ALA A 83 -6.15 -16.34 -1.95
C ALA A 83 -7.08 -17.54 -1.75
N LEU A 84 -6.53 -18.74 -1.53
CA LEU A 84 -7.32 -19.95 -1.29
C LEU A 84 -8.26 -19.83 -0.08
N ILE A 85 -7.87 -19.06 0.94
CA ILE A 85 -8.68 -18.85 2.14
C ILE A 85 -9.59 -17.63 1.97
N ALA A 86 -9.03 -16.50 1.54
CA ALA A 86 -9.74 -15.23 1.49
C ALA A 86 -10.81 -15.19 0.40
N ILE A 87 -10.57 -15.79 -0.78
CA ILE A 87 -11.53 -15.74 -1.89
C ILE A 87 -12.83 -16.47 -1.53
N PRO A 88 -12.84 -17.75 -1.08
CA PRO A 88 -14.09 -18.43 -0.76
C PRO A 88 -14.86 -17.73 0.36
N ILE A 89 -14.18 -17.29 1.42
CA ILE A 89 -14.80 -16.59 2.55
C ILE A 89 -15.35 -15.22 2.10
N GLY A 90 -14.58 -14.47 1.32
CA GLY A 90 -14.98 -13.17 0.79
C GLY A 90 -16.18 -13.25 -0.13
N VAL A 91 -16.20 -14.22 -1.06
CA VAL A 91 -17.33 -14.45 -1.95
C VAL A 91 -18.57 -14.91 -1.18
N ALA A 92 -18.43 -15.85 -0.24
CA ALA A 92 -19.55 -16.29 0.59
C ALA A 92 -20.13 -15.14 1.43
N THR A 93 -19.27 -14.30 1.99
CA THR A 93 -19.67 -13.11 2.77
C THR A 93 -20.38 -12.09 1.89
N ALA A 94 -19.87 -11.85 0.67
CA ALA A 94 -20.50 -10.95 -0.29
C ALA A 94 -21.89 -11.44 -0.70
N ILE A 95 -22.04 -12.73 -1.01
CA ILE A 95 -23.34 -13.34 -1.33
C ILE A 95 -24.31 -13.19 -0.13
N PHE A 96 -23.85 -13.50 1.08
CA PHE A 96 -24.67 -13.38 2.29
C PHE A 96 -25.17 -11.95 2.52
N ILE A 97 -24.30 -10.96 2.37
CA ILE A 97 -24.65 -9.54 2.55
C ILE A 97 -25.64 -9.05 1.49
N VAL A 98 -25.52 -9.54 0.25
CA VAL A 98 -26.43 -9.17 -0.85
C VAL A 98 -27.81 -9.79 -0.65
N GLU A 99 -27.87 -11.06 -0.27
CA GLU A 99 -29.14 -11.79 -0.13
C GLU A 99 -29.88 -11.43 1.16
N TYR A 100 -29.16 -11.25 2.27
CA TYR A 100 -29.74 -11.06 3.61
C TYR A 100 -29.51 -9.64 4.18
N GLY A 101 -29.29 -8.65 3.30
CA GLY A 101 -28.80 -7.31 3.64
C GLY A 101 -29.60 -6.52 4.67
N GLU A 102 -30.88 -6.85 4.87
CA GLU A 102 -31.76 -6.17 5.85
C GLU A 102 -31.66 -6.75 7.28
N THR A 103 -30.95 -7.87 7.46
CA THR A 103 -30.78 -8.47 8.80
C THR A 103 -29.74 -7.71 9.61
N LYS A 104 -29.96 -7.60 10.93
CA LYS A 104 -28.98 -6.97 11.86
C LYS A 104 -27.59 -7.61 11.76
N LEU A 105 -27.53 -8.91 11.49
CA LEU A 105 -26.27 -9.63 11.27
C LEU A 105 -25.59 -9.18 9.99
N ALA A 106 -26.29 -9.10 8.86
CA ALA A 106 -25.71 -8.61 7.61
C ALA A 106 -25.24 -7.15 7.71
N THR A 107 -25.97 -6.29 8.43
CA THR A 107 -25.51 -4.92 8.73
C THR A 107 -24.21 -4.92 9.54
N ALA A 108 -24.13 -5.74 10.59
CA ALA A 108 -22.93 -5.82 11.42
C ALA A 108 -21.72 -6.37 10.65
N VAL A 109 -21.92 -7.41 9.82
CA VAL A 109 -20.86 -7.99 8.99
C VAL A 109 -20.41 -7.00 7.93
N ARG A 110 -21.33 -6.28 7.26
CA ARG A 110 -20.99 -5.23 6.30
C ARG A 110 -20.13 -4.15 6.95
N PHE A 111 -20.54 -3.66 8.12
CA PHE A 111 -19.77 -2.67 8.88
C PHE A 111 -18.37 -3.20 9.23
N ALA A 112 -18.24 -4.44 9.68
CA ALA A 112 -16.94 -5.04 9.97
C ALA A 112 -16.03 -5.12 8.73
N VAL A 113 -16.58 -5.50 7.57
CA VAL A 113 -15.83 -5.55 6.31
C VAL A 113 -15.37 -4.17 5.87
N GLU A 114 -16.24 -3.16 5.95
CA GLU A 114 -15.89 -1.76 5.64
C GLU A 114 -14.76 -1.25 6.56
N LEU A 115 -14.86 -1.51 7.87
CA LEU A 115 -13.78 -1.18 8.81
C LEU A 115 -12.47 -1.89 8.47
N LEU A 116 -12.51 -3.19 8.19
CA LEU A 116 -11.31 -3.97 7.85
C LEU A 116 -10.64 -3.47 6.57
N ALA A 117 -11.42 -3.00 5.58
CA ALA A 117 -10.89 -2.44 4.34
C ALA A 117 -10.21 -1.07 4.53
N GLU A 118 -10.65 -0.31 5.52
CA GLU A 118 -10.08 1.01 5.86
C GLU A 118 -8.90 0.94 6.83
N LEU A 119 -8.69 -0.21 7.49
CA LEU A 119 -7.59 -0.36 8.45
C LEU A 119 -6.23 -0.21 7.76
N PRO A 120 -5.34 0.65 8.28
CA PRO A 120 -3.97 0.74 7.79
C PRO A 120 -3.26 -0.62 7.95
N SER A 121 -2.61 -1.09 6.89
CA SER A 121 -1.92 -2.39 6.88
C SER A 121 -0.85 -2.51 7.99
N ILE A 122 -0.24 -1.39 8.40
CA ILE A 122 0.74 -1.36 9.49
C ILE A 122 0.13 -1.76 10.84
N VAL A 123 -1.14 -1.40 11.09
CA VAL A 123 -1.85 -1.75 12.34
C VAL A 123 -2.07 -3.26 12.39
N VAL A 124 -2.53 -3.84 11.27
CA VAL A 124 -2.72 -5.29 11.14
C VAL A 124 -1.39 -6.02 11.31
N GLY A 125 -0.31 -5.51 10.71
CA GLY A 125 1.03 -6.08 10.84
C GLY A 125 1.54 -6.12 12.28
N ILE A 126 1.43 -5.00 13.02
CA ILE A 126 1.86 -4.93 14.42
C ILE A 126 0.99 -5.83 15.30
N PHE A 127 -0.31 -5.91 15.05
CA PHE A 127 -1.23 -6.78 15.80
C PHE A 127 -0.85 -8.27 15.65
N ILE A 128 -0.63 -8.74 14.42
CA ILE A 128 -0.21 -10.13 14.17
C ILE A 128 1.16 -10.39 14.80
N TRP A 129 2.11 -9.47 14.63
CA TRP A 129 3.44 -9.60 15.26
C TRP A 129 3.34 -9.72 16.79
N ALA A 130 2.52 -8.89 17.43
CA ALA A 130 2.34 -8.90 18.87
C ALA A 130 1.68 -10.19 19.40
N LEU A 131 0.80 -10.83 18.61
CA LEU A 131 0.09 -12.04 19.01
C LEU A 131 0.81 -13.34 18.65
N VAL A 132 1.52 -13.37 17.54
CA VAL A 132 2.13 -14.59 17.00
C VAL A 132 3.63 -14.59 17.21
N VAL A 133 4.32 -13.48 16.97
CA VAL A 133 5.79 -13.46 16.97
C VAL A 133 6.33 -13.16 18.37
N ARG A 134 5.84 -12.10 19.03
CA ARG A 134 6.32 -11.72 20.37
C ARG A 134 6.06 -12.81 21.42
N THR A 135 5.00 -13.59 21.22
CA THR A 135 4.54 -14.62 22.15
C THR A 135 5.32 -15.92 22.03
N ILE A 136 6.07 -16.11 20.94
CA ILE A 136 7.00 -17.22 20.70
C ILE A 136 8.40 -16.79 21.15
#